data_AF-A0A7J2LXL3-F1
#
_entry.id   AF-A0A7J2LXL3-F1
#
_cell.length_a   1.000
_cell.length_b   1.000
_cell.length_c   1.000
_cell.angle_alpha   90.00
_cell.angle_beta   90.00
_cell.angle_gamma   90.00
#
_symmetry.space_group_name_H-M   'P 1'
#
loop_
_entity.id
_entity.type
_entity.pdbx_description
1 polymer ?
#
loop_
_entity_poly.entity_id
_entity_poly.type
_entity_poly.pdbx_seq_one_letter_code
_entity_poly.pdbx_strand_id
1 'polypeptide(L)'
;MEVRDEKRFFSALGNLLELAGLRALAPSARYHARAAGLRARYPSLTFFDSLHAAVSLEEGFRIVSYDEVYDEIEGLVRVDPRTLSSGGKT
;
A
#
# COMPACT_ATOMS: atom_id res chain seq x y z
N MET A 1 -5.59 4.55 -20.99
CA MET A 1 -5.24 3.13 -21.19
C MET A 1 -6.50 2.33 -21.04
N GLU A 2 -6.91 1.58 -22.05
CA GLU A 2 -8.14 0.78 -22.02
C GLU A 2 -7.76 -0.70 -22.02
N VAL A 3 -8.28 -1.46 -21.05
CA VAL A 3 -8.06 -2.91 -20.98
C VAL A 3 -9.07 -3.59 -21.90
N ARG A 4 -8.62 -4.08 -23.05
CA ARG A 4 -9.49 -4.70 -24.07
C ARG A 4 -9.98 -6.11 -23.69
N ASP A 5 -9.30 -6.77 -22.76
CA ASP A 5 -9.62 -8.10 -22.26
C ASP A 5 -9.32 -8.15 -20.75
N GLU A 6 -10.35 -7.85 -19.96
CA GLU A 6 -10.25 -7.78 -18.50
C GLU A 6 -9.85 -9.11 -17.88
N LYS A 7 -10.42 -10.22 -18.35
CA LYS A 7 -10.15 -11.55 -17.81
C LYS A 7 -8.67 -11.89 -17.99
N ARG A 8 -8.14 -11.69 -19.19
CA ARG A 8 -6.73 -11.94 -19.48
C ARG A 8 -5.82 -11.02 -18.68
N PHE A 9 -6.20 -9.75 -18.53
CA PHE A 9 -5.46 -8.78 -17.73
C PHE A 9 -5.36 -9.21 -16.26
N PHE A 10 -6.49 -9.48 -15.60
CA PHE A 10 -6.51 -9.85 -14.18
C PHE A 10 -5.83 -11.20 -13.92
N SER A 11 -5.94 -12.15 -14.86
CA SER A 11 -5.21 -13.42 -14.76
C SER A 11 -3.68 -13.20 -14.85
N ALA A 12 -3.23 -12.37 -15.79
CA ALA A 12 -1.81 -12.04 -15.94
C ALA A 12 -1.27 -11.26 -14.74
N LEU A 13 -2.06 -10.33 -14.19
CA LEU A 13 -1.71 -9.61 -12.97
C LEU A 13 -1.56 -10.55 -11.77
N GLY A 14 -2.50 -11.50 -11.60
CA GLY A 14 -2.41 -12.52 -10.56
C GLY A 14 -1.10 -13.32 -10.65
N ASN A 15 -0.79 -13.83 -11.86
CA ASN A 15 0.45 -14.57 -12.09
C ASN A 15 1.71 -13.74 -11.82
N LEU A 16 1.71 -12.45 -12.17
CA LEU A 16 2.83 -11.55 -11.91
C LEU A 16 3.05 -11.35 -10.41
N LEU A 17 1.97 -11.13 -9.65
CA LEU A 17 2.05 -10.98 -8.19
C LEU A 17 2.59 -12.26 -7.55
N GLU A 18 2.10 -13.43 -7.96
CA GLU A 18 2.57 -14.73 -7.46
C GLU A 18 4.06 -14.95 -7.78
N LEU A 19 4.48 -14.69 -9.03
CA LEU A 19 5.88 -14.79 -9.45
C LEU A 19 6.79 -13.86 -8.63
N ALA A 20 6.32 -12.66 -8.30
CA ALA A 20 7.06 -11.70 -7.49
C ALA A 20 7.01 -11.99 -5.97
N GLY A 21 6.32 -13.06 -5.54
CA GLY A 21 6.09 -13.35 -4.12
C GLY A 21 5.24 -12.29 -3.41
N LEU A 22 4.45 -11.52 -4.16
CA LEU A 22 3.57 -10.47 -3.66
C LEU A 22 2.17 -11.00 -3.43
N ARG A 23 1.51 -10.48 -2.39
CA ARG A 23 0.13 -10.83 -2.06
C ARG A 23 -0.73 -9.58 -1.95
N ALA A 24 -1.91 -9.63 -2.56
CA ALA A 24 -2.97 -8.66 -2.29
C ALA A 24 -3.71 -9.04 -1.00
N LEU A 25 -3.92 -8.05 -0.12
CA LEU A 25 -4.69 -8.25 1.10
C LEU A 25 -6.18 -8.11 0.82
N ALA A 26 -6.98 -8.97 1.43
CA ALA A 26 -8.43 -8.88 1.35
C ALA A 26 -8.92 -7.60 2.06
N PRO A 27 -9.99 -6.96 1.56
CA PRO A 27 -10.63 -5.85 2.25
C PRO A 27 -11.06 -6.26 3.67
N SER A 28 -10.96 -5.34 4.62
CA SER A 28 -11.39 -5.57 6.00
C SER A 28 -11.98 -4.31 6.61
N ALA A 29 -13.11 -4.45 7.31
CA ALA A 29 -13.78 -3.33 7.98
C ALA A 29 -12.87 -2.64 9.01
N ARG A 30 -11.94 -3.37 9.65
CA ARG A 30 -10.97 -2.79 10.60
C ARG A 30 -10.07 -1.74 9.95
N TYR A 31 -9.66 -1.97 8.70
CA TYR A 31 -8.83 -1.00 7.97
C TYR A 31 -9.61 0.28 7.69
N HIS A 32 -10.89 0.17 7.33
CA HIS A 32 -11.73 1.34 7.08
C HIS A 32 -12.02 2.14 8.37
N ALA A 33 -12.27 1.45 9.49
CA ALA A 33 -12.46 2.10 10.78
C ALA A 33 -11.19 2.84 11.22
N ARG A 34 -10.03 2.18 11.10
CA ARG A 34 -8.73 2.80 11.40
C ARG A 34 -8.44 3.99 10.48
N ALA A 35 -8.70 3.86 9.19
CA ALA A 35 -8.51 4.94 8.21
C ALA A 35 -9.37 6.17 8.50
N ALA A 36 -10.63 5.97 8.93
CA ALA A 36 -11.50 7.08 9.33
C ALA A 36 -10.91 7.86 10.53
N GLY A 37 -10.39 7.15 11.53
CA GLY A 37 -9.69 7.78 12.65
C GLY A 37 -8.43 8.53 12.24
N LEU A 38 -7.64 7.97 11.31
CA LEU A 38 -6.45 8.63 10.78
C LEU A 38 -6.79 9.94 10.05
N ARG A 39 -7.82 9.99 9.21
CA ARG A 39 -8.22 11.23 8.53
C ARG A 39 -8.70 12.32 9.50
N ALA A 40 -9.33 11.93 10.59
CA ALA A 40 -9.73 12.88 11.63
C ALA A 40 -8.52 13.49 12.37
N ARG A 41 -7.46 12.69 12.55
CA ARG A 41 -6.22 13.12 13.24
C ARG A 41 -5.23 13.84 12.32
N TYR A 42 -5.17 13.45 11.05
CA TYR A 42 -4.25 13.95 10.04
C TYR A 42 -5.05 14.45 8.82
N PRO A 43 -5.49 15.73 8.83
CA PRO A 43 -6.38 16.28 7.79
C PRO A 43 -5.78 16.32 6.38
N SER A 44 -4.44 16.18 6.26
CA SER A 44 -3.71 16.08 5.00
C SER A 44 -3.95 14.76 4.26
N LEU A 45 -4.39 13.71 4.95
CA LEU A 45 -4.56 12.39 4.34
C LEU A 45 -5.79 12.31 3.45
N THR A 46 -5.58 11.86 2.21
CA THR A 46 -6.70 11.47 1.35
C THR A 46 -7.36 10.17 1.83
N PHE A 47 -8.47 9.79 1.20
CA PHE A 47 -9.10 8.51 1.46
C PHE A 47 -8.13 7.32 1.26
N PHE A 48 -7.35 7.33 0.18
CA PHE A 48 -6.43 6.23 -0.10
C PHE A 48 -5.21 6.24 0.81
N ASP A 49 -4.68 7.42 1.15
CA ASP A 49 -3.52 7.50 2.04
C ASP A 49 -3.84 6.97 3.43
N SER A 50 -4.97 7.42 3.98
CA SER A 50 -5.44 6.91 5.26
C SER A 50 -5.76 5.41 5.24
N LEU A 51 -6.23 4.85 4.12
CA LEU A 51 -6.46 3.42 4.00
C LEU A 51 -5.15 2.62 3.93
N HIS A 52 -4.16 3.08 3.16
CA HIS A 52 -2.86 2.42 3.09
C HIS A 52 -2.07 2.52 4.41
N ALA A 53 -2.14 3.67 5.09
CA ALA A 53 -1.60 3.84 6.43
C ALA A 53 -2.29 2.92 7.45
N ALA A 54 -3.62 2.82 7.40
CA ALA A 54 -4.38 1.93 8.27
C ALA A 54 -4.00 0.45 8.09
N VAL A 55 -3.93 -0.02 6.84
CA VAL A 55 -3.49 -1.40 6.54
C VAL A 55 -2.09 -1.65 7.10
N SER A 56 -1.16 -0.70 6.88
CA SER A 56 0.22 -0.84 7.34
C SER A 56 0.32 -0.91 8.86
N LEU A 57 -0.42 -0.07 9.58
CA LEU A 57 -0.44 -0.07 11.05
C LEU A 57 -1.08 -1.34 11.63
N GLU A 58 -2.21 -1.79 11.08
CA GLU A 58 -2.94 -2.95 11.59
C GLU A 58 -2.20 -4.27 11.35
N GLU A 59 -1.41 -4.34 10.27
CA GLU A 59 -0.62 -5.52 9.92
C GLU A 59 0.85 -5.42 10.38
N GLY A 60 1.27 -4.28 10.94
CA GLY A 60 2.64 -4.05 11.38
C GLY A 60 3.65 -3.93 10.23
N PHE A 61 3.21 -3.49 9.05
CA PHE A 61 4.05 -3.31 7.88
C PHE A 61 4.71 -1.93 7.83
N ARG A 62 5.87 -1.88 7.16
CA ARG A 62 6.47 -0.63 6.68
C ARG A 62 5.81 -0.28 5.35
N ILE A 63 5.51 1.00 5.14
CA ILE A 63 4.92 1.47 3.88
C ILE A 63 6.03 1.91 2.92
N VAL A 64 6.08 1.32 1.73
CA VAL A 64 6.99 1.75 0.67
C VAL A 64 6.26 2.79 -0.18
N SER A 65 6.67 4.06 -0.09
CA SER A 65 5.99 5.17 -0.79
C SER A 65 6.92 6.35 -1.03
N TYR A 66 6.73 7.02 -2.17
CA TYR A 66 7.37 8.30 -2.47
C TYR A 66 6.74 9.46 -1.70
N ASP A 67 5.49 9.33 -1.29
CA ASP A 67 4.76 10.41 -0.62
C ASP A 67 5.23 10.55 0.83
N GLU A 68 5.69 11.74 1.19
CA GLU A 68 6.25 12.04 2.51
C GLU A 68 5.17 12.24 3.57
N VAL A 69 3.89 12.35 3.18
CA VAL A 69 2.77 12.53 4.12
C VAL A 69 2.69 11.43 5.19
N TYR A 70 3.21 10.23 4.89
CA TYR A 70 3.24 9.12 5.85
C TYR A 70 4.24 9.31 6.99
N ASP A 71 5.23 10.20 6.84
CA ASP A 71 6.22 10.50 7.89
C ASP A 71 5.59 11.24 9.09
N GLU A 72 4.43 11.87 8.89
CA GLU A 72 3.68 12.57 9.94
C GLU A 72 2.86 11.61 10.82
N ILE A 73 2.68 10.36 10.39
CA ILE A 73 1.80 9.40 11.05
C ILE A 73 2.55 8.65 12.16
N GLU A 74 2.09 8.82 13.39
CA GLU A 74 2.68 8.19 14.56
C GLU A 74 2.60 6.65 14.46
N GLY A 75 3.73 5.99 14.66
CA GLY A 75 3.84 4.53 14.63
C GLY A 75 3.95 3.92 13.23
N LEU A 76 3.87 4.72 12.17
CA LEU A 76 4.08 4.26 10.80
C LEU A 76 5.53 4.53 10.38
N VAL A 77 6.13 3.55 9.68
CA VAL A 77 7.48 3.69 9.13
C VAL A 77 7.40 3.69 7.61
N ARG A 78 7.68 4.84 7.00
CA ARG A 78 7.84 4.95 5.56
C ARG A 78 9.24 4.52 5.13
N VAL A 79 9.31 3.83 4.00
CA VAL A 79 10.53 3.51 3.29
C VAL A 79 10.45 4.20 1.93
N ASP A 80 11.36 5.14 1.69
CA ASP A 80 11.47 5.81 0.39
C ASP A 80 11.99 4.81 -0.65
N PRO A 81 11.27 4.54 -1.75
CA PRO A 81 11.71 3.61 -2.78
C PRO A 81 13.10 3.93 -3.35
N ARG A 82 13.53 5.19 -3.35
CA ARG A 82 14.86 5.62 -3.84
C ARG A 82 16.01 5.08 -2.99
N THR A 83 15.72 4.74 -1.74
CA THR A 83 16.69 4.17 -0.80
C THR A 83 16.80 2.65 -0.94
N LEU A 84 15.84 2.02 -1.63
CA LEU A 84 15.92 0.62 -2.00
C LEU A 84 16.87 0.49 -3.20
N SER A 85 18.16 0.33 -2.91
CA SER A 85 19.13 -0.05 -3.95
C SER A 85 18.68 -1.34 -4.64
N SER A 86 18.87 -1.45 -5.95
CA SER A 86 18.72 -2.70 -6.70
C SER A 86 19.78 -3.72 -6.25
N GLY A 87 19.51 -4.38 -5.13
CA GLY A 87 20.32 -5.48 -4.62
C GLY A 87 20.13 -6.72 -5.48
N GLY A 88 21.12 -7.01 -6.33
CA GLY A 88 21.44 -8.37 -6.75
C GLY A 88 21.17 -8.69 -8.22
N LYS A 89 22.24 -8.69 -9.01
CA LYS A 89 22.41 -9.70 -10.06
C LYS A 89 22.24 -11.08 -9.41
N THR A 90 21.31 -11.88 -9.91
CA THR A 90 21.40 -13.35 -9.91
C THR A 90 21.29 -13.80 -11.35
#